data_AF-A0A425WIJ1-F1
#
_entry.id   AF-A0A425WIJ1-F1
#
_cell.length_a   1.000
_cell.length_b   1.000
_cell.length_c   1.000
_cell.angle_alpha   90.00
_cell.angle_beta   90.00
_cell.angle_gamma   90.00
#
_symmetry.space_group_name_H-M   'P 1'
#
loop_
_entity.id
_entity.type
_entity.pdbx_description
1 polymer ?
#
loop_
_entity_poly.entity_id
_entity_poly.type
_entity_poly.pdbx_seq_one_letter_code
_entity_poly.pdbx_strand_id
1 'polypeptide(L)'
;MLSLFLDGLTREQKSSIEVVTADAAKWIEELLWRRCPNARWVMDPFHVVEWINDALDQVRRDEWQAALMATRQADRQARAAKAQGAARARELRERARSLSAEAFRIKGSSYALAKNP
;
A
#
# COMPACT_ATOMS: atom_id res chain seq x y z
N MET A 1 4.26 23.15 -15.25
CA MET A 1 2.90 23.72 -15.14
C MET A 1 2.75 24.59 -13.90
N LEU A 2 2.99 24.08 -12.67
CA LEU A 2 2.85 24.87 -11.43
C LEU A 2 3.77 26.10 -11.36
N SER A 3 5.06 25.98 -11.70
CA SER A 3 5.96 27.15 -11.72
C SER A 3 5.47 28.23 -12.68
N LEU A 4 5.04 27.86 -13.89
CA LEU A 4 4.52 28.81 -14.88
C LEU A 4 3.25 29.52 -14.39
N PHE A 5 2.37 28.79 -13.72
CA PHE A 5 1.18 29.36 -13.09
C PHE A 5 1.57 30.40 -12.05
N LEU A 6 2.46 30.04 -11.12
CA LEU A 6 2.93 30.97 -10.08
C LEU A 6 3.69 32.16 -10.68
N ASP A 7 4.48 31.97 -11.73
CA ASP A 7 5.21 33.05 -12.40
C ASP A 7 4.27 34.05 -13.09
N GLY A 8 3.08 33.62 -13.51
CA GLY A 8 2.05 34.48 -14.07
C GLY A 8 1.25 35.30 -13.04
N LEU A 9 1.38 35.02 -11.75
CA LEU A 9 0.69 35.76 -10.69
C LEU A 9 1.44 37.02 -10.27
N THR A 10 0.70 38.10 -10.01
CA THR A 10 1.24 39.31 -9.40
C THR A 10 1.69 39.04 -7.96
N ARG A 11 2.44 40.00 -7.38
CA ARG A 11 2.90 39.90 -6.00
C ARG A 11 1.71 39.84 -5.03
N GLU A 12 0.68 40.64 -5.28
CA GLU A 12 -0.53 40.73 -4.47
C GLU A 12 -1.30 39.41 -4.52
N GLN A 13 -1.45 38.82 -5.71
CA GLN A 13 -2.10 37.51 -5.90
C GLN A 13 -1.33 36.38 -5.19
N LYS A 14 0.00 36.40 -5.21
CA LYS A 14 0.81 35.44 -4.45
C LYS A 14 0.62 35.62 -2.95
N SER A 15 0.60 36.87 -2.49
CA SER A 15 0.41 37.19 -1.07
C SER A 15 -0.98 36.85 -0.55
N SER A 16 -2.00 36.75 -1.43
CA SER A 16 -3.34 36.31 -1.04
C SER A 16 -3.49 34.79 -0.95
N ILE A 17 -2.50 34.00 -1.36
CA ILE A 17 -2.54 32.54 -1.21
C ILE A 17 -2.16 32.18 0.23
N GLU A 18 -3.13 31.75 1.03
CA GLU A 18 -2.90 31.41 2.44
C GLU A 18 -2.52 29.94 2.67
N VAL A 19 -3.01 29.04 1.81
CA VAL A 19 -2.84 27.59 1.95
C VAL A 19 -2.65 26.98 0.57
N VAL A 20 -1.71 26.05 0.46
CA VAL A 20 -1.53 25.20 -0.72
C VAL A 20 -1.57 23.75 -0.27
N THR A 21 -2.53 23.00 -0.81
CA THR A 21 -2.61 21.55 -0.66
C THR A 21 -1.98 20.88 -1.88
N ALA A 22 -1.00 20.01 -1.68
CA ALA A 22 -0.32 19.32 -2.77
C ALA A 22 0.20 17.95 -2.32
N ASP A 23 0.69 17.17 -3.29
CA ASP A 23 1.49 15.98 -2.98
C ASP A 23 2.76 16.36 -2.18
N ALA A 24 3.33 15.39 -1.48
CA ALA A 24 4.50 15.59 -0.61
C ALA A 24 5.82 15.66 -1.40
N ALA A 25 5.81 15.99 -2.69
CA ALA A 25 7.03 16.07 -3.47
C ALA A 25 7.87 17.27 -3.03
N LYS A 26 9.14 17.00 -2.72
CA LYS A 26 10.12 18.00 -2.27
C LYS A 26 10.23 19.22 -3.19
N TRP A 27 10.10 19.02 -4.51
CA TRP A 27 10.18 20.13 -5.46
C TRP A 27 9.01 21.11 -5.34
N ILE A 28 7.83 20.66 -4.88
CA ILE A 28 6.67 21.54 -4.63
C ILE A 28 6.95 22.39 -3.40
N GLU A 29 7.42 21.77 -2.32
CA GLU A 29 7.82 22.49 -1.12
C GLU A 29 8.85 23.57 -1.44
N GLU A 30 9.94 23.21 -2.12
CA GLU A 30 11.00 24.15 -2.51
C GLU A 30 10.47 25.29 -3.41
N LEU A 31 9.54 24.98 -4.33
CA LEU A 31 8.91 25.97 -5.19
C LEU A 31 8.03 26.94 -4.39
N LEU A 32 7.21 26.43 -3.47
CA LEU A 32 6.31 27.23 -2.64
C LEU A 32 7.10 28.15 -1.70
N TRP A 33 8.17 27.65 -1.09
CA TRP A 33 9.07 28.47 -0.28
C TRP A 33 9.64 29.67 -1.06
N ARG A 34 9.91 29.51 -2.35
CA ARG A 34 10.46 30.58 -3.20
C ARG A 34 9.40 31.55 -3.73
N ARG A 35 8.21 31.05 -4.07
CA ARG A 35 7.20 31.82 -4.82
C ARG A 35 6.04 32.32 -3.97
N CYS A 36 5.68 31.60 -2.90
CA CYS A 36 4.57 31.89 -1.99
C CYS A 36 4.96 31.58 -0.53
N PRO A 37 5.99 32.27 0.04
CA PRO A 37 6.48 31.97 1.39
C PRO A 37 5.46 32.25 2.50
N ASN A 38 4.40 33.01 2.21
CA ASN A 38 3.29 33.27 3.11
C ASN A 38 2.26 32.13 3.17
N ALA A 39 2.25 31.24 2.17
CA ALA A 39 1.30 30.16 2.09
C ALA A 39 1.72 29.00 2.99
N ARG A 40 0.76 28.44 3.74
CA ARG A 40 0.95 27.18 4.47
C ARG A 40 0.88 26.01 3.50
N TRP A 41 1.94 25.22 3.42
CA TRP A 41 1.92 23.96 2.69
C TRP A 41 1.31 22.86 3.54
N VAL A 42 0.30 22.18 3.01
CA VAL A 42 -0.44 21.10 3.68
C VAL A 42 -0.47 19.89 2.75
N MET A 43 -0.30 18.69 3.31
CA MET A 43 -0.46 17.45 2.53
C MET A 43 -1.90 17.30 2.08
N ASP A 44 -2.08 17.02 0.79
CA ASP A 44 -3.40 16.77 0.22
C ASP A 44 -4.02 15.46 0.76
N PRO A 45 -5.24 15.49 1.34
CA PRO A 45 -5.90 14.31 1.89
C PRO A 45 -6.06 13.15 0.89
N PHE A 46 -6.22 13.43 -0.41
CA PHE A 46 -6.34 12.39 -1.42
C PHE A 46 -5.08 11.53 -1.50
N HIS A 47 -3.91 12.15 -1.63
CA HIS A 47 -2.63 11.45 -1.68
C HIS A 47 -2.31 10.73 -0.37
N VAL A 48 -2.67 11.32 0.78
CA VAL A 48 -2.51 10.66 2.08
C VAL A 48 -3.31 9.35 2.14
N VAL A 49 -4.58 9.39 1.72
CA VAL A 49 -5.42 8.18 1.68
C VAL A 49 -4.89 7.16 0.69
N GLU A 50 -4.44 7.61 -0.48
CA GLU A 50 -3.82 6.75 -1.51
C GLU A 50 -2.59 6.01 -0.95
N TRP A 51 -1.66 6.71 -0.31
CA TRP A 51 -0.47 6.08 0.27
C TRP A 51 -0.80 5.11 1.40
N ILE A 52 -1.79 5.43 2.24
CA ILE A 52 -2.22 4.49 3.29
C ILE A 52 -2.82 3.23 2.66
N ASN A 53 -3.64 3.37 1.61
CA ASN A 53 -4.18 2.21 0.88
C ASN A 53 -3.05 1.36 0.27
N ASP A 54 -2.07 1.99 -0.38
CA ASP A 54 -0.93 1.28 -0.96
C ASP A 54 -0.09 0.56 0.08
N ALA A 55 0.15 1.21 1.23
CA ALA A 55 0.90 0.61 2.34
C ALA A 55 0.16 -0.61 2.92
N LEU A 56 -1.15 -0.51 3.13
CA LEU A 56 -1.97 -1.62 3.61
C LEU A 56 -2.03 -2.76 2.58
N ASP A 57 -2.14 -2.43 1.29
CA ASP A 57 -2.15 -3.45 0.25
C ASP A 57 -0.80 -4.15 0.12
N GLN A 58 0.30 -3.43 0.33
CA GLN A 58 1.64 -4.02 0.36
C GLN A 58 1.76 -5.06 1.47
N VAL A 59 1.35 -4.73 2.69
CA VAL A 59 1.34 -5.67 3.82
C VAL A 59 0.45 -6.88 3.50
N ARG A 60 -0.74 -6.66 2.94
CA ARG A 60 -1.64 -7.75 2.51
C ARG A 60 -0.95 -8.73 1.57
N ARG A 61 -0.27 -8.18 0.55
CA ARG A 61 0.40 -8.95 -0.50
C ARG A 61 1.54 -9.74 0.09
N ASP A 62 2.35 -9.14 0.96
CA ASP A 62 3.50 -9.80 1.59
C ASP A 62 3.07 -10.99 2.46
N GLU A 63 2.06 -10.79 3.31
CA GLU A 63 1.51 -11.86 4.15
C GLU A 63 0.84 -12.96 3.31
N TRP A 64 0.11 -12.57 2.26
CA TRP A 64 -0.49 -13.54 1.32
C TRP A 64 0.58 -14.38 0.62
N GLN A 65 1.68 -13.76 0.16
CA GLN A 65 2.78 -14.47 -0.47
C GLN A 65 3.47 -15.41 0.51
N ALA A 66 3.70 -14.99 1.76
CA ALA A 66 4.27 -15.86 2.79
C ALA A 66 3.41 -17.10 3.04
N ALA A 67 2.09 -16.92 3.22
CA ALA A 67 1.14 -18.02 3.40
C ALA A 67 1.08 -18.95 2.17
N LEU A 68 1.16 -18.38 0.96
CA LEU A 68 1.18 -19.16 -0.28
C LEU A 68 2.47 -19.99 -0.41
N MET A 69 3.62 -19.44 -0.03
CA MET A 69 4.89 -20.16 -0.02
C MET A 69 4.87 -21.32 0.99
N ALA A 70 4.32 -21.09 2.18
CA ALA A 70 4.13 -22.13 3.20
C ALA A 70 3.21 -23.26 2.69
N THR A 71 2.13 -22.92 2.01
CA THR A 71 1.22 -23.88 1.37
C THR A 71 1.97 -24.75 0.36
N ARG A 72 2.70 -24.13 -0.57
CA ARG A 72 3.50 -24.85 -1.58
C ARG A 72 4.55 -25.76 -0.95
N GLN A 73 5.17 -25.33 0.16
CA GLN A 73 6.13 -26.15 0.89
C GLN A 73 5.46 -27.38 1.52
N ALA A 74 4.33 -27.20 2.20
CA ALA A 74 3.56 -28.30 2.79
C ALA A 74 3.09 -29.30 1.72
N ASP A 75 2.66 -28.82 0.55
CA ASP A 75 2.31 -29.69 -0.59
C ASP A 75 3.49 -30.51 -1.11
N ARG A 76 4.67 -29.88 -1.26
CA ARG A 76 5.90 -30.60 -1.64
C ARG A 76 6.25 -31.67 -0.62
N GLN A 77 6.17 -31.35 0.67
CA GLN A 77 6.41 -32.30 1.75
C GLN A 77 5.41 -33.46 1.72
N ALA A 78 4.12 -33.18 1.49
CA ALA A 78 3.09 -34.21 1.39
C ALA A 78 3.32 -35.18 0.22
N ARG A 79 3.81 -34.67 -0.93
CA ARG A 79 4.19 -35.51 -2.08
C ARG A 79 5.38 -36.39 -1.77
N ALA A 80 6.41 -35.85 -1.13
CA ALA A 80 7.61 -36.61 -0.73
C ALA A 80 7.31 -37.67 0.34
N ALA A 81 6.42 -37.36 1.30
CA ALA A 81 6.05 -38.26 2.39
C ALA A 81 5.22 -39.48 1.94
N LYS A 82 4.83 -39.58 0.65
CA LYS A 82 4.10 -40.75 0.13
C LYS A 82 4.86 -42.06 0.36
N ALA A 83 6.19 -42.03 0.26
CA ALA A 83 7.06 -43.17 0.55
C ALA A 83 7.20 -43.49 2.05
N GLN A 84 6.86 -42.53 2.93
CA GLN A 84 6.97 -42.63 4.40
C GLN A 84 5.66 -43.11 5.05
N GLY A 85 4.59 -43.28 4.27
CA GLY A 85 3.30 -43.80 4.73
C GLY A 85 2.10 -42.88 4.48
N ALA A 86 0.94 -43.50 4.23
CA ALA A 86 -0.29 -42.79 3.86
C ALA A 86 -0.79 -41.82 4.95
N ALA A 87 -0.62 -42.17 6.23
CA ALA A 87 -1.03 -41.32 7.35
C ALA A 87 -0.25 -39.99 7.38
N ARG A 88 1.09 -40.06 7.28
CA ARG A 88 1.96 -38.86 7.26
C ARG A 88 1.69 -37.97 6.05
N ALA A 89 1.49 -38.58 4.87
CA ALA A 89 1.14 -37.84 3.66
C ALA A 89 -0.26 -37.20 3.74
N ARG A 90 -1.20 -37.77 4.50
CA ARG A 90 -2.53 -37.20 4.72
C ARG A 90 -2.46 -35.98 5.64
N GLU A 91 -1.75 -36.08 6.75
CA GLU A 91 -1.52 -34.98 7.71
C GLU A 91 -0.93 -33.74 7.01
N LEU A 92 0.11 -33.93 6.20
CA LEU A 92 0.76 -32.82 5.48
C LEU A 92 -0.16 -32.18 4.43
N ARG A 93 -1.03 -32.94 3.77
CA ARG A 93 -2.06 -32.39 2.86
C ARG A 93 -3.10 -31.57 3.61
N GLU A 94 -3.49 -32.01 4.80
CA GLU A 94 -4.43 -31.27 5.63
C GLU A 94 -3.83 -29.96 6.11
N ARG A 95 -2.57 -29.97 6.52
CA ARG A 95 -1.80 -28.76 6.80
C ARG A 95 -1.73 -27.83 5.58
N ALA A 96 -1.43 -28.35 4.39
CA ALA A 96 -1.40 -27.55 3.17
C ALA A 96 -2.78 -26.92 2.86
N ARG A 97 -3.88 -27.66 3.05
CA ARG A 97 -5.24 -27.12 2.89
C ARG A 97 -5.54 -26.00 3.89
N SER A 98 -5.15 -26.16 5.15
CA SER A 98 -5.31 -25.13 6.18
C SER A 98 -4.52 -23.86 5.83
N LEU A 99 -3.25 -23.99 5.43
CA LEU A 99 -2.42 -22.86 4.98
C LEU A 99 -2.99 -22.19 3.72
N SER A 100 -3.56 -22.98 2.81
CA SER A 100 -4.20 -22.42 1.61
C SER A 100 -5.46 -21.63 1.96
N ALA A 101 -6.24 -22.10 2.93
CA ALA A 101 -7.43 -21.39 3.41
C ALA A 101 -7.04 -20.07 4.11
N GLU A 102 -5.95 -20.08 4.88
CA GLU A 102 -5.34 -18.88 5.46
C GLU A 102 -4.95 -17.87 4.37
N ALA A 103 -4.19 -18.32 3.36
CA ALA A 103 -3.77 -17.47 2.25
C ALA A 103 -4.97 -16.85 1.52
N PHE A 104 -6.06 -17.60 1.33
CA PHE A 104 -7.28 -17.08 0.73
C PHE A 104 -7.96 -16.01 1.60
N ARG A 105 -7.97 -16.20 2.92
CA ARG A 105 -8.51 -15.22 3.87
C ARG A 105 -7.71 -13.93 3.87
N ILE A 106 -6.38 -14.01 3.88
CA ILE A 106 -5.50 -12.84 3.78
C ILE A 106 -5.74 -12.11 2.44
N LYS A 107 -5.80 -12.85 1.33
CA LYS A 107 -6.08 -12.27 0.02
C LYS A 107 -7.42 -11.53 -0.02
N GLY A 108 -8.45 -12.08 0.60
CA GLY A 108 -9.80 -11.51 0.66
C GLY A 108 -10.03 -10.53 1.81
N SER A 109 -9.00 -10.17 2.58
CA SER A 109 -9.15 -9.18 3.64
C SER A 109 -9.45 -7.80 3.07
N SER A 110 -10.37 -7.09 3.72
CA SER A 110 -10.69 -5.69 3.45
C SER A 110 -10.41 -4.85 4.70
N TYR A 111 -10.21 -3.55 4.48
CA TYR A 111 -9.94 -2.59 5.54
C TYR A 111 -10.81 -1.38 5.29
N ALA A 112 -11.48 -0.89 6.33
CA ALA A 112 -12.27 0.33 6.24
C ALA A 112 -11.33 1.56 6.15
N LEU A 113 -10.88 1.87 4.94
CA LEU A 113 -10.20 3.12 4.62
C LEU A 113 -10.83 3.70 3.35
N ALA A 114 -11.03 5.02 3.33
CA ALA A 114 -11.81 5.75 2.32
C ALA A 114 -11.61 5.17 0.90
N LYS A 115 -12.68 4.52 0.41
CA LYS A 115 -12.88 3.76 -0.86
C LYS A 115 -12.89 2.23 -0.80
N ASN A 116 -12.74 1.58 0.35
CA ASN A 116 -12.88 0.12 0.45
C ASN A 116 -14.03 -0.25 1.41
N PRO A 117 -15.28 -0.37 0.91
CA PRO A 117 -16.40 -0.88 1.72
C PRO A 117 -16.20 -2.35 2.13
#